data_AF-A0AAW0DTI3-F1
#
_entry.id   AF-A0AAW0DTI3-F1
#
_cell.length_a   1.000
_cell.length_b   1.000
_cell.length_c   1.000
_cell.angle_alpha   90.00
_cell.angle_beta   90.00
_cell.angle_gamma   90.00
#
_symmetry.space_group_name_H-M   'P 1'
#
loop_
_entity.id
_entity.type
_entity.pdbx_description
1 polymer ?
#
loop_
_entity_poly.entity_id
_entity_poly.type
_entity_poly.pdbx_seq_one_letter_code
_entity_poly.pdbx_strand_id
1 'polypeptide(L)'
;MTYTALLSLAILRDDFSKLDRHGLIEFIRACQTEEGSFTTVPKNGDTDLRTLYCAFAISSMLNDWSGIDVDRALSFVKSCRTYEGGYGQYPHCEASGGPTYTAIAAIHLAPPSHKRLTTEEQQKTIHWLMHNQSSCGGFKGRTNKEADACYCFWCGASLKILGASELVDYRSLSKFVAECQFKFGGIGKAPGEGPDPYHTYLSLAATSIYPPPSDSNGAPRATWELDTFDPLLNARDETARWIREHIPDPIREGP
;
A
#
# COMPACT_ATOMS: atom_id res chain seq x y z
N MET A 1 13.43 -4.61 -1.41
CA MET A 1 14.36 -3.58 -0.91
C MET A 1 14.41 -2.34 -1.82
N THR A 2 14.36 -2.50 -3.14
CA THR A 2 14.40 -1.36 -4.10
C THR A 2 13.30 -0.32 -3.87
N TYR A 3 12.04 -0.75 -3.72
CA TYR A 3 10.90 0.14 -3.45
C TYR A 3 11.12 1.04 -2.21
N THR A 4 11.51 0.44 -1.08
CA THR A 4 11.77 1.19 0.15
C THR A 4 13.02 2.08 0.06
N ALA A 5 14.03 1.67 -0.73
CA ALA A 5 15.23 2.48 -0.96
C ALA A 5 14.90 3.77 -1.73
N LEU A 6 14.10 3.68 -2.80
CA LEU A 6 13.64 4.85 -3.56
C LEU A 6 12.83 5.81 -2.69
N LEU A 7 11.91 5.29 -1.87
CA LEU A 7 11.16 6.11 -0.92
C LEU A 7 12.08 6.76 0.12
N SER A 8 13.09 6.03 0.61
CA SER A 8 14.05 6.57 1.60
C SER A 8 14.88 7.70 1.01
N LEU A 9 15.38 7.55 -0.22
CA LEU A 9 16.08 8.61 -0.94
C LEU A 9 15.19 9.85 -1.12
N ALA A 10 13.92 9.64 -1.45
CA ALA A 10 12.97 10.73 -1.61
C ALA A 10 12.64 11.46 -0.31
N ILE A 11 12.50 10.73 0.80
CA ILE A 11 12.32 11.30 2.14
C ILE A 11 13.53 12.19 2.47
N LEU A 12 14.73 11.77 2.06
CA LEU A 12 15.98 12.52 2.24
C LEU A 12 16.22 13.59 1.17
N ARG A 13 15.27 13.81 0.25
CA ARG A 13 15.36 14.80 -0.84
C ARG A 13 16.55 14.60 -1.77
N ASP A 14 16.91 13.35 -2.04
CA ASP A 14 17.90 13.01 -3.06
C ASP A 14 17.44 13.51 -4.45
N ASP A 15 18.39 13.96 -5.27
CA ASP A 15 18.13 14.46 -6.62
C ASP A 15 18.07 13.35 -7.68
N PHE A 16 18.33 12.09 -7.29
CA PHE A 16 18.34 10.90 -8.13
C PHE A 16 19.31 10.98 -9.32
N SER A 17 20.26 11.92 -9.33
CA SER A 17 21.26 12.09 -10.42
C SER A 17 22.16 10.87 -10.62
N LYS A 18 22.31 10.05 -9.58
CA LYS A 18 23.12 8.80 -9.59
C LYS A 18 22.28 7.54 -9.76
N LEU A 19 20.96 7.67 -9.95
CA LEU A 19 20.08 6.53 -10.04
C LEU A 19 20.28 5.81 -11.39
N ASP A 20 20.71 4.54 -11.35
CA ASP A 20 20.78 3.70 -12.55
C ASP A 20 19.39 3.25 -12.98
N ARG A 21 18.69 4.13 -13.68
CA ARG A 21 17.32 3.93 -14.14
C ARG A 21 17.22 2.76 -15.13
N HIS A 22 18.20 2.63 -16.04
CA HIS A 22 18.22 1.53 -17.00
C HIS A 22 18.42 0.18 -16.29
N GLY A 23 19.39 0.10 -15.37
CA GLY A 23 19.61 -1.09 -14.55
C GLY A 23 18.39 -1.51 -13.74
N LEU A 24 17.61 -0.55 -13.21
CA LEU A 24 16.35 -0.84 -12.52
C LEU A 24 15.30 -1.46 -13.44
N ILE A 25 15.15 -0.95 -14.67
CA ILE A 25 14.19 -1.49 -15.64
C ILE A 25 14.59 -2.89 -16.11
N GLU A 26 15.88 -3.11 -16.39
CA GLU A 26 16.39 -4.45 -16.72
C GLU A 26 16.22 -5.42 -15.55
N PHE A 27 16.46 -4.97 -14.32
CA PHE A 27 16.24 -5.77 -13.11
C PHE A 27 14.77 -6.21 -12.99
N ILE A 28 13.83 -5.28 -13.11
CA ILE A 28 12.40 -5.59 -13.05
C ILE A 28 12.01 -6.60 -14.14
N ARG A 29 12.47 -6.38 -15.38
CA ARG A 29 12.21 -7.28 -16.50
C ARG A 29 12.74 -8.68 -16.23
N ALA A 30 13.95 -8.81 -15.69
CA ALA A 30 14.56 -10.09 -15.39
C ALA A 30 13.91 -10.80 -14.19
N CYS A 31 13.14 -10.09 -13.37
CA CYS A 31 12.42 -10.64 -12.23
C CYS A 31 11.00 -11.12 -12.56
N GLN A 32 10.38 -10.65 -13.65
CA GLN A 32 9.03 -11.08 -14.02
C GLN A 32 9.00 -12.56 -14.45
N THR A 33 8.08 -13.33 -13.89
CA THR A 33 7.92 -14.76 -14.20
C THR A 33 6.93 -14.97 -15.34
N GLU A 34 6.90 -16.20 -15.89
CA GLU A 34 5.93 -16.61 -16.91
C GLU A 34 4.48 -16.53 -16.42
N GLU A 35 4.26 -16.61 -15.11
CA GLU A 35 2.94 -16.47 -14.49
C GLU A 35 2.49 -15.01 -14.35
N GLY A 36 3.42 -14.06 -14.49
CA GLY A 36 3.17 -12.61 -14.33
C GLY A 36 3.53 -12.03 -12.97
N SER A 37 3.93 -12.86 -12.00
CA SER A 37 4.46 -12.41 -10.72
C SER A 37 5.93 -11.98 -10.84
N PHE A 38 6.55 -11.56 -9.74
CA PHE A 38 7.92 -11.08 -9.70
C PHE A 38 8.74 -11.80 -8.63
N THR A 39 9.94 -12.20 -8.99
CA THR A 39 10.95 -12.71 -8.05
C THR A 39 11.67 -11.55 -7.35
N THR A 40 12.31 -11.83 -6.21
CA THR A 40 13.13 -10.82 -5.49
C THR A 40 14.56 -10.71 -6.04
N VAL A 41 15.02 -11.73 -6.76
CA VAL A 41 16.32 -11.81 -7.42
C VAL A 41 16.08 -12.37 -8.83
N PRO A 42 16.78 -11.89 -9.88
CA PRO A 42 16.54 -12.35 -11.24
C PRO A 42 16.55 -13.87 -11.35
N LYS A 43 15.45 -14.44 -11.87
CA LYS A 43 15.25 -15.88 -12.10
C LYS A 43 15.34 -16.77 -10.84
N ASN A 44 15.26 -16.22 -9.63
CA ASN A 44 15.32 -17.01 -8.40
C ASN A 44 14.52 -16.40 -7.24
N GLY A 45 14.00 -17.26 -6.36
CA GLY A 45 13.29 -16.89 -5.15
C GLY A 45 11.77 -16.88 -5.29
N ASP A 46 11.12 -16.68 -4.15
CA ASP A 46 9.66 -16.71 -4.06
C ASP A 46 9.02 -15.50 -4.73
N THR A 47 7.76 -15.68 -5.14
CA THR A 47 6.96 -14.64 -5.77
C THR A 47 5.59 -14.53 -5.10
N ASP A 48 5.07 -13.32 -4.97
CA ASP A 48 3.73 -13.06 -4.46
C ASP A 48 3.25 -11.65 -4.82
N LEU A 49 2.04 -11.28 -4.40
CA LEU A 49 1.51 -9.94 -4.66
C LEU A 49 2.36 -8.79 -4.08
N ARG A 50 3.18 -9.04 -3.06
CA ARG A 50 4.02 -7.99 -2.45
C ARG A 50 5.19 -7.65 -3.39
N THR A 51 5.81 -8.66 -3.99
CA THR A 51 6.88 -8.45 -4.98
C THR A 51 6.34 -7.81 -6.25
N LEU A 52 5.12 -8.20 -6.68
CA LEU A 52 4.43 -7.54 -7.79
C LEU A 52 4.13 -6.07 -7.49
N TYR A 53 3.56 -5.75 -6.33
CA TYR A 53 3.32 -4.36 -5.94
C TYR A 53 4.62 -3.55 -5.92
N CYS A 54 5.72 -4.11 -5.41
CA CYS A 54 7.01 -3.44 -5.46
C CYS A 54 7.44 -3.12 -6.90
N ALA A 55 7.31 -4.06 -7.84
CA ALA A 55 7.65 -3.82 -9.24
C ALA A 55 6.79 -2.70 -9.84
N PHE A 56 5.47 -2.72 -9.59
CA PHE A 56 4.53 -1.70 -10.08
C PHE A 56 4.80 -0.33 -9.47
N ALA A 57 5.08 -0.26 -8.16
CA ALA A 57 5.44 0.97 -7.48
C ALA A 57 6.74 1.55 -8.05
N ILE A 58 7.76 0.71 -8.28
CA ILE A 58 9.02 1.16 -8.89
C ILE A 58 8.77 1.69 -10.31
N SER A 59 8.11 0.93 -11.18
CA SER A 59 7.79 1.38 -12.54
C SER A 59 6.96 2.67 -12.57
N SER A 60 6.01 2.82 -11.63
CA SER A 60 5.24 4.06 -11.48
C SER A 60 6.12 5.24 -11.05
N MET A 61 7.02 5.03 -10.08
CA MET A 61 7.97 6.05 -9.63
C MET A 61 8.95 6.48 -10.73
N LEU A 62 9.41 5.54 -11.57
CA LEU A 62 10.30 5.79 -12.70
C LEU A 62 9.59 6.37 -13.94
N ASN A 63 8.25 6.39 -13.93
CA ASN A 63 7.41 6.63 -15.10
C ASN A 63 7.80 5.74 -16.31
N ASP A 64 8.09 4.46 -16.06
CA ASP A 64 8.60 3.54 -17.09
C ASP A 64 8.10 2.12 -16.87
N TRP A 65 7.28 1.67 -17.82
CA TRP A 65 6.64 0.37 -17.82
C TRP A 65 7.22 -0.57 -18.87
N SER A 66 8.28 -0.16 -19.60
CA SER A 66 8.90 -0.96 -20.67
C SER A 66 9.58 -2.24 -20.15
N GLY A 67 9.79 -2.35 -18.85
CA GLY A 67 10.30 -3.54 -18.17
C GLY A 67 9.24 -4.55 -17.76
N ILE A 68 7.95 -4.27 -17.92
CA ILE A 68 6.85 -5.08 -17.38
C ILE A 68 5.85 -5.46 -18.47
N ASP A 69 5.54 -6.76 -18.60
CA ASP A 69 4.29 -7.21 -19.22
C ASP A 69 3.14 -6.98 -18.24
N VAL A 70 2.49 -5.81 -18.37
CA VAL A 70 1.48 -5.34 -17.41
C VAL A 70 0.23 -6.20 -17.45
N ASP A 71 -0.23 -6.62 -18.64
CA ASP A 71 -1.43 -7.43 -18.77
C ASP A 71 -1.26 -8.81 -18.13
N ARG A 72 -0.09 -9.43 -18.29
CA ARG A 72 0.23 -10.69 -17.62
C ARG A 72 0.29 -10.52 -16.11
N ALA A 73 0.92 -9.46 -15.62
CA ALA A 73 0.96 -9.19 -14.19
C ALA A 73 -0.44 -8.94 -13.59
N LEU A 74 -1.31 -8.20 -14.29
CA LEU A 74 -2.70 -8.02 -13.86
C LEU A 74 -3.53 -9.32 -13.92
N SER A 75 -3.21 -10.23 -14.85
CA SER A 75 -3.78 -11.58 -14.86
C SER A 75 -3.40 -12.38 -13.61
N PHE A 76 -2.13 -12.29 -13.17
CA PHE A 76 -1.69 -12.86 -11.88
C PHE A 76 -2.41 -12.23 -10.69
N VAL A 77 -2.56 -10.90 -10.66
CA VAL A 77 -3.35 -10.23 -9.60
C VAL A 77 -4.77 -10.80 -9.57
N LYS A 78 -5.39 -10.97 -10.74
CA LYS A 78 -6.74 -11.53 -10.84
C LYS A 78 -6.83 -12.97 -10.32
N SER A 79 -5.85 -13.82 -10.59
CA SER A 79 -5.84 -15.21 -10.09
C SER A 79 -5.66 -15.32 -8.58
N CYS A 80 -5.16 -14.27 -7.92
CA CYS A 80 -5.05 -14.19 -6.47
C CYS A 80 -6.35 -13.75 -5.76
N ARG A 81 -7.39 -13.33 -6.49
CA ARG A 81 -8.68 -12.97 -5.89
C ARG A 81 -9.38 -14.21 -5.35
N THR A 82 -9.96 -14.07 -4.16
CA THR A 82 -10.68 -15.15 -3.46
C THR A 82 -12.20 -15.00 -3.58
N TYR A 83 -12.93 -16.05 -3.17
CA TYR A 83 -14.39 -16.02 -3.08
C TYR A 83 -14.90 -14.99 -2.05
N GLU A 84 -14.08 -14.65 -1.05
CA GLU A 84 -14.45 -13.70 0.01
C GLU A 84 -14.51 -12.26 -0.50
N GLY A 85 -13.86 -11.95 -1.63
CA GLY A 85 -13.77 -10.62 -2.22
C GLY A 85 -12.41 -9.95 -2.03
N GLY A 86 -11.61 -10.38 -1.05
CA GLY A 86 -10.21 -10.00 -0.88
C GLY A 86 -9.26 -10.84 -1.74
N TYR A 87 -7.96 -10.61 -1.58
CA TYR A 87 -6.88 -11.30 -2.30
C TYR A 87 -6.00 -12.10 -1.35
N GLY A 88 -5.57 -13.27 -1.79
CA GLY A 88 -4.54 -14.06 -1.15
C GLY A 88 -3.15 -13.68 -1.64
N GLN A 89 -2.11 -14.05 -0.88
CA GLN A 89 -0.71 -13.73 -1.20
C GLN A 89 -0.28 -14.31 -2.56
N TYR A 90 -0.79 -15.50 -2.88
CA TYR A 90 -0.58 -16.25 -4.11
C TYR A 90 -1.92 -16.92 -4.50
N PRO A 91 -2.12 -17.40 -5.74
CA PRO A 91 -3.33 -18.13 -6.11
C PRO A 91 -3.66 -19.25 -5.12
N HIS A 92 -4.95 -19.39 -4.81
CA HIS A 92 -5.50 -20.37 -3.86
C HIS A 92 -5.21 -20.11 -2.37
N CYS A 93 -4.51 -19.02 -2.01
CA CYS A 93 -4.40 -18.60 -0.61
C CYS A 93 -5.68 -17.90 -0.11
N GLU A 94 -5.89 -17.91 1.22
CA GLU A 94 -6.98 -17.19 1.89
C GLU A 94 -6.85 -15.67 1.72
N ALA A 95 -7.97 -14.94 1.79
CA ALA A 95 -7.97 -13.49 1.66
C ALA A 95 -7.25 -12.84 2.85
N SER A 96 -6.35 -11.90 2.57
CA SER A 96 -5.61 -11.18 3.61
C SER A 96 -5.46 -9.69 3.29
N GLY A 97 -5.49 -8.84 4.30
CA GLY A 97 -5.51 -7.38 4.16
C GLY A 97 -4.28 -6.82 3.45
N GLY A 98 -3.08 -7.33 3.79
CA GLY A 98 -1.83 -6.92 3.13
C GLY A 98 -1.81 -7.28 1.63
N PRO A 99 -2.00 -8.56 1.26
CA PRO A 99 -2.16 -8.96 -0.14
C PRO A 99 -3.26 -8.22 -0.90
N THR A 100 -4.41 -7.97 -0.25
CA THR A 100 -5.52 -7.18 -0.81
C THR A 100 -5.06 -5.75 -1.13
N TYR A 101 -4.39 -5.07 -0.20
CA TYR A 101 -3.80 -3.76 -0.46
C TYR A 101 -2.85 -3.80 -1.66
N THR A 102 -1.91 -4.74 -1.68
CA THR A 102 -0.91 -4.80 -2.76
C THR A 102 -1.54 -5.04 -4.13
N ALA A 103 -2.60 -5.87 -4.21
CA ALA A 103 -3.37 -6.06 -5.43
C ALA A 103 -4.09 -4.78 -5.87
N ILE A 104 -4.83 -4.15 -4.96
CA ILE A 104 -5.61 -2.95 -5.25
C ILE A 104 -4.70 -1.78 -5.65
N ALA A 105 -3.61 -1.56 -4.92
CA ALA A 105 -2.64 -0.52 -5.24
C ALA A 105 -1.96 -0.79 -6.59
N ALA A 106 -1.54 -2.03 -6.88
CA ALA A 106 -0.96 -2.37 -8.18
C ALA A 106 -1.93 -2.13 -9.35
N ILE A 107 -3.20 -2.51 -9.22
CA ILE A 107 -4.22 -2.25 -10.25
C ILE A 107 -4.36 -0.74 -10.52
N HIS A 108 -4.29 0.09 -9.49
CA HIS A 108 -4.43 1.55 -9.63
C HIS A 108 -3.15 2.22 -10.13
N LEU A 109 -1.98 1.67 -9.80
CA LEU A 109 -0.67 2.15 -10.30
C LEU A 109 -0.44 1.83 -11.78
N ALA A 110 -1.01 0.74 -12.30
CA ALA A 110 -0.87 0.34 -13.71
C ALA A 110 -1.24 1.49 -14.67
N PRO A 111 -0.73 1.55 -15.91
CA PRO A 111 -1.13 2.59 -16.85
C PRO A 111 -2.66 2.59 -17.11
N PRO A 112 -3.30 3.75 -17.36
CA PRO A 112 -4.76 3.85 -17.53
C PRO A 112 -5.33 3.03 -18.70
N SER A 113 -4.49 2.66 -19.67
CA SER A 113 -4.85 1.80 -20.81
C SER A 113 -5.16 0.35 -20.43
N HIS A 114 -4.79 -0.09 -19.23
CA HIS A 114 -4.98 -1.48 -18.79
C HIS A 114 -6.25 -1.69 -17.98
N LYS A 115 -6.77 -2.91 -18.06
CA LYS A 115 -8.04 -3.31 -17.46
C LYS A 115 -8.04 -3.09 -15.95
N ARG A 116 -9.06 -2.39 -15.47
CA ARG A 116 -9.36 -2.19 -14.05
C ARG A 116 -10.38 -3.21 -13.54
N LEU A 117 -10.66 -3.14 -12.24
CA LEU A 117 -11.75 -3.91 -11.63
C LEU A 117 -13.09 -3.56 -12.27
N THR A 118 -13.97 -4.54 -12.39
CA THR A 118 -15.39 -4.25 -12.65
C THR A 118 -16.04 -3.65 -11.40
N THR A 119 -17.19 -2.99 -11.58
CA THR A 119 -17.97 -2.45 -10.45
C THR A 119 -18.31 -3.55 -9.44
N GLU A 120 -18.75 -4.72 -9.90
CA GLU A 120 -19.10 -5.85 -9.01
C GLU A 120 -17.88 -6.33 -8.22
N GLU A 121 -16.74 -6.46 -8.90
CA GLU A 121 -15.47 -6.86 -8.30
C GLU A 121 -15.01 -5.87 -7.22
N GLN A 122 -15.08 -4.57 -7.50
CA GLN A 122 -14.78 -3.51 -6.53
C GLN A 122 -15.72 -3.58 -5.32
N GLN A 123 -17.02 -3.75 -5.52
CA GLN A 123 -18.00 -3.83 -4.42
C GLN A 123 -17.77 -5.04 -3.52
N LYS A 124 -17.43 -6.21 -4.09
CA LYS A 124 -17.07 -7.40 -3.29
C LYS A 124 -15.83 -7.14 -2.44
N THR A 125 -14.81 -6.48 -2.99
CA THR A 125 -13.60 -6.15 -2.24
C THR A 125 -13.89 -5.12 -1.13
N ILE A 126 -14.67 -4.08 -1.40
CA ILE A 126 -15.12 -3.10 -0.38
C ILE A 126 -15.86 -3.81 0.75
N HIS A 127 -16.83 -4.67 0.41
CA HIS A 127 -17.63 -5.40 1.39
C HIS A 127 -16.78 -6.27 2.33
N TRP A 128 -15.79 -6.99 1.77
CA TRP A 128 -14.85 -7.79 2.55
C TRP A 128 -13.98 -6.94 3.48
N LEU A 129 -13.44 -5.83 2.97
CA LEU A 129 -12.64 -4.89 3.75
C LEU A 129 -13.44 -4.30 4.92
N MET A 130 -14.69 -3.89 4.69
CA MET A 130 -15.58 -3.39 5.76
C MET A 130 -15.83 -4.43 6.84
N HIS A 131 -16.06 -5.69 6.46
CA HIS A 131 -16.25 -6.79 7.43
C HIS A 131 -15.00 -7.06 8.28
N ASN A 132 -13.84 -6.55 7.87
CA ASN A 132 -12.61 -6.67 8.63
C ASN A 132 -12.43 -5.57 9.68
N GLN A 133 -13.24 -4.50 9.69
CA GLN A 133 -13.24 -3.58 10.83
C GLN A 133 -13.97 -4.24 12.01
N SER A 134 -13.26 -4.43 13.10
CA SER A 134 -13.78 -5.07 14.31
C SER A 134 -14.45 -4.05 15.22
N SER A 135 -15.27 -4.51 16.18
CA SER A 135 -15.99 -3.64 17.12
C SER A 135 -15.09 -2.79 18.02
N CYS A 136 -13.83 -3.18 18.20
CA CYS A 136 -12.82 -2.36 18.88
C CYS A 136 -12.30 -1.20 18.03
N GLY A 137 -12.66 -1.12 16.75
CA GLY A 137 -12.24 -0.10 15.78
C GLY A 137 -11.03 -0.49 14.93
N GLY A 138 -10.20 -1.41 15.40
CA GLY A 138 -9.08 -1.96 14.65
C GLY A 138 -9.53 -2.92 13.54
N PHE A 139 -8.69 -3.09 12.52
CA PHE A 139 -8.94 -4.04 11.44
C PHE A 139 -8.28 -5.39 11.73
N LYS A 140 -8.97 -6.47 11.37
CA LYS A 140 -8.38 -7.81 11.30
C LYS A 140 -7.79 -8.04 9.92
N GLY A 141 -6.69 -8.78 9.86
CA GLY A 141 -6.06 -9.09 8.58
C GLY A 141 -6.80 -10.12 7.75
N ARG A 142 -7.57 -11.00 8.41
CA ARG A 142 -8.26 -12.15 7.81
C ARG A 142 -9.54 -12.43 8.57
N THR A 143 -10.48 -13.10 7.93
CA THR A 143 -11.73 -13.54 8.56
C THR A 143 -11.45 -14.36 9.83
N ASN A 144 -12.19 -14.08 10.91
CA ASN A 144 -12.05 -14.73 12.22
C ASN A 144 -10.67 -14.61 12.88
N LYS A 145 -9.88 -13.58 12.56
CA LYS A 145 -8.67 -13.21 13.31
C LYS A 145 -8.91 -11.97 14.18
N GLU A 146 -7.99 -11.74 15.10
CA GLU A 146 -7.99 -10.55 15.96
C GLU A 146 -7.61 -9.30 15.19
N ALA A 147 -8.01 -8.15 15.73
CA ALA A 147 -7.60 -6.85 15.21
C ALA A 147 -6.11 -6.61 15.47
N ASP A 148 -5.47 -5.91 14.54
CA ASP A 148 -4.05 -5.57 14.57
C ASP A 148 -3.86 -4.20 13.91
N ALA A 149 -3.11 -3.33 14.57
CA ALA A 149 -2.92 -1.94 14.20
C ALA A 149 -2.37 -1.74 12.78
N CYS A 150 -1.56 -2.67 12.26
CA CYS A 150 -1.04 -2.54 10.91
C CYS A 150 -2.13 -2.64 9.83
N TYR A 151 -3.22 -3.39 10.09
CA TYR A 151 -4.32 -3.52 9.14
C TYR A 151 -5.23 -2.29 9.09
N CYS A 152 -5.14 -1.39 10.07
CA CYS A 152 -5.76 -0.07 9.95
C CYS A 152 -5.21 0.66 8.71
N PHE A 153 -3.93 0.47 8.39
CA PHE A 153 -3.36 0.92 7.12
C PHE A 153 -3.75 0.00 5.97
N TRP A 154 -3.44 -1.29 6.02
CA TRP A 154 -3.61 -2.15 4.84
C TRP A 154 -5.07 -2.18 4.34
N CYS A 155 -6.03 -2.36 5.24
CA CYS A 155 -7.44 -2.37 4.88
C CYS A 155 -7.97 -0.96 4.61
N GLY A 156 -7.61 0.01 5.45
CA GLY A 156 -8.04 1.40 5.30
C GLY A 156 -7.54 2.06 4.01
N ALA A 157 -6.25 1.95 3.70
CA ALA A 157 -5.68 2.45 2.46
C ALA A 157 -6.32 1.80 1.23
N SER A 158 -6.65 0.50 1.30
CA SER A 158 -7.41 -0.18 0.24
C SER A 158 -8.77 0.46 0.03
N LEU A 159 -9.52 0.73 1.11
CA LEU A 159 -10.82 1.41 1.03
C LEU A 159 -10.69 2.83 0.47
N LYS A 160 -9.63 3.57 0.84
CA LYS A 160 -9.35 4.89 0.26
C LYS A 160 -9.07 4.83 -1.23
N ILE A 161 -8.22 3.90 -1.67
CA ILE A 161 -7.91 3.73 -3.11
C ILE A 161 -9.19 3.38 -3.90
N LEU A 162 -10.08 2.58 -3.32
CA LEU A 162 -11.36 2.21 -3.92
C LEU A 162 -12.46 3.30 -3.82
N GLY A 163 -12.13 4.48 -3.28
CA GLY A 163 -13.09 5.59 -3.14
C GLY A 163 -14.20 5.34 -2.11
N ALA A 164 -13.93 4.51 -1.10
CA ALA A 164 -14.88 4.08 -0.07
C ALA A 164 -14.41 4.49 1.35
N SER A 165 -13.78 5.65 1.47
CA SER A 165 -13.20 6.12 2.74
C SER A 165 -14.25 6.41 3.80
N GLU A 166 -15.42 6.89 3.37
CA GLU A 166 -16.57 7.25 4.19
C GLU A 166 -17.19 6.05 4.91
N LEU A 167 -16.87 4.82 4.47
CA LEU A 167 -17.35 3.58 5.08
C LEU A 167 -16.51 3.13 6.28
N VAL A 168 -15.36 3.77 6.52
CA VAL A 168 -14.49 3.46 7.67
C VAL A 168 -14.97 4.22 8.89
N ASP A 169 -15.20 3.52 10.00
CA ASP A 169 -15.37 4.18 11.30
C ASP A 169 -14.02 4.67 11.82
N TYR A 170 -13.59 5.83 11.32
CA TYR A 170 -12.29 6.42 11.66
C TYR A 170 -12.21 6.88 13.13
N ARG A 171 -13.35 7.10 13.80
CA ARG A 171 -13.39 7.47 15.22
C ARG A 171 -12.96 6.29 16.08
N SER A 172 -13.53 5.11 15.85
CA SER A 172 -13.12 3.90 16.58
C SER A 172 -11.71 3.44 16.17
N LEU A 173 -11.34 3.56 14.88
CA LEU A 173 -9.97 3.31 14.43
C LEU A 173 -8.94 4.16 15.19
N SER A 174 -9.18 5.48 15.29
CA SER A 174 -8.27 6.39 15.98
C SER A 174 -8.15 6.06 17.46
N LYS A 175 -9.26 5.66 18.10
CA LYS A 175 -9.25 5.20 19.49
C LYS A 175 -8.42 3.93 19.66
N PHE A 176 -8.61 2.94 18.79
CA PHE A 176 -7.84 1.69 18.81
C PHE A 176 -6.33 1.94 18.65
N VAL A 177 -5.93 2.77 17.67
CA VAL A 177 -4.52 3.14 17.46
C VAL A 177 -3.94 3.84 18.69
N ALA A 178 -4.70 4.71 19.35
CA ALA A 178 -4.28 5.35 20.60
C ALA A 178 -4.10 4.35 21.75
N GLU A 179 -4.96 3.33 21.85
CA GLU A 179 -4.83 2.24 22.84
C GLU A 179 -3.61 1.34 22.58
N CYS A 180 -3.15 1.25 21.33
CA CYS A 180 -1.92 0.54 20.95
C CYS A 180 -0.63 1.34 21.24
N GLN A 181 -0.71 2.59 21.70
CA GLN A 181 0.49 3.38 22.02
C GLN A 181 1.21 2.82 23.25
N PHE A 182 2.52 2.71 23.14
CA PHE A 182 3.35 2.30 24.26
C PHE A 182 3.76 3.49 25.11
N LYS A 183 3.80 3.31 26.44
CA LYS A 183 4.07 4.37 27.43
C LYS A 183 5.41 5.10 27.27
N PHE A 184 6.36 4.53 26.52
CA PHE A 184 7.67 5.11 26.25
C PHE A 184 7.86 5.53 24.77
N GLY A 185 6.78 5.54 23.99
CA GLY A 185 6.78 5.86 22.57
C GLY A 185 6.68 4.63 21.67
N GLY A 186 6.25 4.88 20.43
CA GLY A 186 5.93 3.84 19.44
C GLY A 186 4.53 3.23 19.63
N ILE A 187 4.10 2.48 18.63
CA ILE A 187 2.79 1.81 18.58
C ILE A 187 3.03 0.32 18.37
N GLY A 188 2.37 -0.49 19.19
CA GLY A 188 2.38 -1.95 19.09
C GLY A 188 1.28 -2.48 18.20
N LYS A 189 1.31 -3.80 17.98
CA LYS A 189 0.30 -4.53 17.22
C LYS A 189 -1.11 -4.40 17.81
N ALA A 190 -1.22 -4.49 19.13
CA ALA A 190 -2.47 -4.48 19.88
C ALA A 190 -2.27 -3.79 21.25
N PRO A 191 -3.35 -3.40 21.95
CA PRO A 191 -3.23 -2.79 23.28
C PRO A 191 -2.49 -3.71 24.26
N GLY A 192 -1.46 -3.16 24.91
CA GLY A 192 -0.61 -3.89 25.85
C GLY A 192 0.56 -4.65 25.22
N GLU A 193 0.68 -4.70 23.89
CA GLU A 193 1.84 -5.27 23.21
C GLU A 193 3.00 -4.25 23.10
N GLY A 194 4.22 -4.76 22.90
CA GLY A 194 5.41 -3.92 22.71
C GLY A 194 5.39 -3.19 21.36
N PRO A 195 5.98 -1.98 21.28
CA PRO A 195 6.01 -1.22 20.04
C PRO A 195 7.13 -1.70 19.12
N ASP A 196 6.95 -1.49 17.82
CA ASP A 196 8.02 -1.65 16.83
C ASP A 196 7.90 -0.60 15.70
N PRO A 197 8.97 -0.37 14.91
CA PRO A 197 8.94 0.61 13.84
C PRO A 197 7.89 0.33 12.75
N TYR A 198 7.55 -0.93 12.50
CA TYR A 198 6.60 -1.32 11.45
C TYR A 198 5.16 -0.95 11.84
N HIS A 199 4.71 -1.34 13.03
CA HIS A 199 3.39 -0.97 13.54
C HIS A 199 3.28 0.52 13.81
N THR A 200 4.36 1.16 14.30
CA THR A 200 4.42 2.61 14.46
C THR A 200 4.21 3.32 13.12
N TYR A 201 4.97 2.93 12.10
CA TYR A 201 4.87 3.53 10.77
C TYR A 201 3.47 3.39 10.18
N LEU A 202 2.94 2.17 10.15
CA LEU A 202 1.64 1.90 9.51
C LEU A 202 0.48 2.51 10.29
N SER A 203 0.55 2.58 11.61
CA SER A 203 -0.49 3.24 12.40
C SER A 203 -0.52 4.75 12.17
N LEU A 204 0.65 5.39 12.02
CA LEU A 204 0.74 6.81 11.64
C LEU A 204 0.23 7.03 10.21
N ALA A 205 0.56 6.14 9.27
CA ALA A 205 0.02 6.19 7.91
C ALA A 205 -1.51 6.07 7.89
N ALA A 206 -2.06 5.11 8.64
CA ALA A 206 -3.51 4.95 8.79
C ALA A 206 -4.16 6.20 9.39
N THR A 207 -3.53 6.82 10.39
CA THR A 207 -4.06 8.03 11.02
C THR A 207 -3.96 9.27 10.13
N SER A 208 -2.93 9.35 9.28
CA SER A 208 -2.87 10.41 8.26
C SER A 208 -3.99 10.24 7.22
N ILE A 209 -4.30 9.00 6.84
CA ILE A 209 -5.42 8.72 5.94
C ILE A 209 -6.77 9.04 6.59
N TYR A 210 -6.92 8.66 7.87
CA TYR A 210 -8.14 8.75 8.67
C TYR A 210 -7.87 9.53 9.96
N PRO A 211 -7.76 10.87 9.89
CA PRO A 211 -7.46 11.68 11.07
C PRO A 211 -8.60 11.57 12.10
N PRO A 212 -8.28 11.64 13.40
CA PRO A 212 -9.32 11.66 14.42
C PRO A 212 -10.24 12.88 14.21
N PRO A 213 -11.53 12.75 14.56
CA PRO A 213 -12.45 13.88 14.45
C PRO A 213 -11.98 15.05 15.32
N SER A 214 -12.21 16.25 14.82
CA SER A 214 -11.95 17.50 15.55
C SER A 214 -12.58 17.50 16.94
N ASP A 215 -12.01 18.29 17.85
CA ASP A 215 -12.55 18.46 19.19
C ASP A 215 -13.95 19.11 19.17
N SER A 216 -14.56 19.25 20.36
CA SER A 216 -15.89 19.86 20.51
C SER A 216 -15.99 21.31 19.99
N ASN A 217 -14.86 21.97 19.74
CA ASN A 217 -14.78 23.32 19.19
C ASN A 217 -14.49 23.32 17.68
N GLY A 218 -14.44 22.14 17.05
CA GLY A 218 -14.13 21.99 15.63
C GLY A 218 -12.64 22.17 15.29
N ALA A 219 -11.78 22.37 16.29
CA ALA A 219 -10.34 22.47 16.09
C ALA A 219 -9.74 21.06 15.93
N PRO A 220 -8.86 20.85 14.94
CA PRO A 220 -8.08 19.61 14.88
C PRO A 220 -7.29 19.48 16.18
N ARG A 221 -7.19 18.26 16.73
CA ARG A 221 -6.27 18.03 17.85
C ARG A 221 -4.85 18.19 17.31
N ALA A 222 -4.17 19.29 17.66
CA ALA A 222 -2.85 19.65 17.14
C ALA A 222 -1.80 18.51 17.20
N THR A 223 -1.94 17.56 18.12
CA THR A 223 -1.05 16.39 18.24
C THR A 223 -1.28 15.30 17.19
N TRP A 224 -2.33 15.39 16.38
CA TRP A 224 -2.73 14.41 15.36
C TRP A 224 -2.84 15.02 13.96
N GLU A 225 -2.33 16.24 13.76
CA GLU A 225 -2.16 16.83 12.43
C GLU A 225 -0.97 16.17 11.75
N LEU A 226 -1.23 15.12 10.97
CA LEU A 226 -0.25 14.46 10.13
C LEU A 226 -0.40 14.95 8.69
N ASP A 227 0.73 15.10 8.00
CA ASP A 227 0.76 15.47 6.58
C ASP A 227 -0.04 14.48 5.74
N THR A 228 -0.57 14.95 4.61
CA THR A 228 -1.34 14.12 3.68
C THR A 228 -0.49 12.99 3.08
N PHE A 229 -1.16 11.92 2.68
CA PHE A 229 -0.53 10.62 2.41
C PHE A 229 -1.03 10.00 1.11
N ASP A 230 -0.09 9.55 0.28
CA ASP A 230 -0.33 8.81 -0.95
C ASP A 230 -0.52 7.33 -0.57
N PRO A 231 -1.77 6.80 -0.62
CA PRO A 231 -2.03 5.41 -0.23
C PRO A 231 -1.49 4.42 -1.27
N LEU A 232 -1.20 4.83 -2.51
CA LEU A 232 -0.67 3.94 -3.54
C LEU A 232 0.82 3.67 -3.33
N LEU A 233 1.58 4.68 -2.92
CA LEU A 233 3.01 4.53 -2.64
C LEU A 233 3.34 4.31 -1.17
N ASN A 234 2.34 4.37 -0.28
CA ASN A 234 2.54 4.30 1.16
C ASN A 234 3.62 5.29 1.62
N ALA A 235 3.45 6.57 1.32
CA ALA A 235 4.35 7.65 1.67
C ALA A 235 3.60 8.98 1.77
N ARG A 236 4.21 10.02 2.36
CA ARG A 236 3.63 11.37 2.33
C ARG A 236 3.44 11.84 0.89
N ASP A 237 2.41 12.63 0.62
CA ASP A 237 2.17 13.18 -0.72
C ASP A 237 3.37 13.99 -1.23
N GLU A 238 4.04 14.72 -0.34
CA GLU A 238 5.25 15.48 -0.67
C GLU A 238 6.42 14.57 -1.07
N THR A 239 6.55 13.40 -0.44
CA THR A 239 7.56 12.39 -0.82
C THR A 239 7.23 11.77 -2.17
N ALA A 240 5.97 11.37 -2.37
CA ALA A 240 5.52 10.81 -3.64
C ALA A 240 5.68 11.80 -4.81
N ARG A 241 5.36 13.09 -4.56
CA ARG A 241 5.55 14.16 -5.53
C ARG A 241 7.03 14.38 -5.85
N TRP A 242 7.89 14.43 -4.83
CA TRP A 242 9.32 14.62 -5.01
C TRP A 242 9.92 13.57 -5.97
N ILE A 243 9.57 12.30 -5.78
CA ILE A 243 10.03 11.21 -6.65
C ILE A 243 9.62 11.44 -8.11
N ARG A 244 8.33 11.72 -8.33
CA ARG A 244 7.78 11.90 -9.68
C ARG A 244 8.33 13.14 -10.40
N GLU A 245 8.82 14.12 -9.64
CA GLU A 245 9.40 15.35 -10.19
C GLU A 245 10.92 15.27 -10.42
N HIS A 246 11.64 14.50 -9.60
CA HIS A 246 13.10 14.53 -9.57
C HIS A 246 13.77 13.27 -10.14
N ILE A 247 13.06 12.16 -10.30
CA ILE A 247 13.61 11.06 -11.10
C ILE A 247 13.63 11.52 -12.56
N PRO A 248 14.81 11.55 -13.22
CA PRO A 248 14.92 12.01 -14.60
C PRO A 248 13.99 11.22 -15.52
N ASP A 249 13.13 11.93 -16.25
CA ASP A 249 12.18 11.34 -17.19
C ASP A 249 12.71 11.54 -18.63
N PRO A 250 13.18 10.46 -19.30
CA PRO A 250 13.67 10.55 -20.68
C PRO A 250 12.59 10.92 -21.70
N ILE A 251 11.30 10.92 -21.32
CA ILE A 251 10.20 11.38 -22.19
C ILE A 251 10.02 12.91 -22.09
N ARG A 252 10.37 13.51 -20.95
CA ARG A 252 10.32 14.97 -20.75
C ARG A 252 11.56 15.67 -21.29
N GLU A 253 12.71 15.00 -21.21
CA GLU A 253 13.93 15.43 -21.87
C GLU A 253 13.93 14.91 -23.32
N GLY A 254 13.12 15.56 -24.17
CA GLY A 254 13.24 15.38 -25.62
C GLY A 254 14.67 15.72 -26.11
N PRO A 255 15.07 15.22 -27.29
CA PRO A 255 16.41 15.45 -27.85
C PRO A 255 16.75 16.93 -28.03
#